data_AF-R5C7S2-F1
#
_entry.id   AF-R5C7S2-F1
#
_cell.length_a   1.000
_cell.length_b   1.000
_cell.length_c   1.000
_cell.angle_alpha   90.00
_cell.angle_beta   90.00
_cell.angle_gamma   90.00
#
_symmetry.space_group_name_H-M   'P 1'
#
loop_
_entity.id
_entity.type
_entity.pdbx_description
1 polymer ?
#
loop_
_entity_poly.entity_id
_entity_poly.type
_entity_poly.pdbx_seq_one_letter_code
_entity_poly.pdbx_strand_id
1 'polypeptide(L)'
;MYDNFSPKNSTLDNLLAEKQESPRQKKRKHRFHLGNGAALILVALMIISLLCFAALSIVSAKADSRLTDRYAAQITAYHTARNLGVEFLAETDAQLKQYLENSADREAYLEKVRSLPSCMDSSEENPVLVFSAPMTEHQTYCLVVRVLFPSSADAPRYEVLSSRTVTSTDVTYDTSLDVLGHD
;
A
#
# COMPACT_ATOMS: atom_id res chain seq x y z
N MET A 1 44.86 -102.99 13.01
CA MET A 1 43.59 -102.61 13.65
C MET A 1 43.54 -101.09 13.63
N TYR A 2 42.75 -100.50 12.71
CA TYR A 2 42.32 -99.09 12.54
C TYR A 2 43.41 -97.99 12.67
N ASP A 3 43.48 -96.92 11.89
CA ASP A 3 42.48 -96.12 11.19
C ASP A 3 43.18 -94.97 10.44
N ASN A 4 42.47 -94.32 9.51
CA ASN A 4 42.58 -92.90 9.13
C ASN A 4 43.91 -92.33 8.55
N PHE A 5 43.88 -91.81 7.33
CA PHE A 5 43.88 -90.35 7.04
C PHE A 5 43.94 -90.08 5.51
N SER A 6 42.82 -89.67 4.93
CA SER A 6 42.75 -88.71 3.81
C SER A 6 42.71 -87.31 4.46
N PRO A 7 43.20 -86.17 3.91
CA PRO A 7 43.08 -85.76 2.49
C PRO A 7 44.18 -84.79 1.93
N LYS A 8 44.16 -84.49 0.62
CA LYS A 8 44.44 -83.15 0.01
C LYS A 8 44.55 -83.21 -1.52
N ASN A 9 43.53 -82.69 -2.23
CA ASN A 9 43.66 -82.15 -3.59
C ASN A 9 43.08 -80.72 -3.62
N SER A 10 43.77 -79.84 -2.92
CA SER A 10 43.41 -78.46 -2.58
C SER A 10 43.62 -77.42 -3.70
N THR A 11 43.27 -77.69 -4.96
CA THR A 11 43.59 -76.70 -6.03
C THR A 11 42.54 -76.55 -7.14
N LEU A 12 41.57 -77.46 -7.30
CA LEU A 12 40.51 -77.29 -8.32
C LEU A 12 39.20 -76.74 -7.78
N ASP A 13 38.96 -76.79 -6.47
CA ASP A 13 37.75 -76.25 -5.84
C ASP A 13 37.79 -74.72 -5.65
N ASN A 14 38.99 -74.11 -5.75
CA ASN A 14 39.17 -72.67 -5.53
C ASN A 14 38.97 -71.80 -6.79
N LEU A 15 38.72 -72.39 -7.96
CA LEU A 15 38.49 -71.62 -9.21
C LEU A 15 37.00 -71.47 -9.57
N LEU A 16 36.08 -72.10 -8.83
CA LEU A 16 34.63 -71.96 -9.02
C LEU A 16 33.95 -71.16 -7.89
N ALA A 17 34.72 -70.67 -6.92
CA ALA A 17 34.21 -69.97 -5.74
C ALA A 17 34.53 -68.47 -5.69
N GLU A 18 35.00 -67.85 -6.79
CA GLU A 18 35.11 -66.38 -6.87
C GLU A 18 33.75 -65.76 -7.24
N LYS A 19 32.79 -65.97 -6.34
CA LYS A 19 31.51 -65.30 -6.31
C LYS A 19 31.72 -63.91 -5.71
N GLN A 20 31.51 -62.89 -6.54
CA GLN A 20 31.08 -61.52 -6.21
C GLN A 20 31.31 -61.03 -4.78
N GLU A 21 32.11 -59.98 -4.62
CA GLU A 21 31.82 -58.93 -3.63
C GLU A 21 31.95 -57.53 -4.27
N SER A 22 30.81 -57.04 -4.77
CA SER A 22 30.58 -55.60 -4.93
C SER A 22 30.30 -55.02 -3.53
N PRO A 23 30.98 -53.95 -3.07
CA PRO A 23 30.79 -53.44 -1.73
C PRO A 23 29.41 -52.77 -1.61
N ARG A 24 28.42 -53.52 -1.12
CA ARG A 24 27.13 -52.94 -0.70
C ARG A 24 27.36 -52.11 0.56
N GLN A 25 27.51 -50.80 0.38
CA GLN A 25 27.40 -49.84 1.48
C GLN A 25 26.07 -50.06 2.21
N LYS A 26 26.16 -50.61 3.42
CA LYS A 26 25.02 -50.82 4.30
C LYS A 26 24.62 -49.47 4.89
N LYS A 27 23.76 -48.71 4.18
CA LYS A 27 23.08 -47.52 4.74
C LYS A 27 22.35 -47.96 6.01
N ARG A 28 22.88 -47.57 7.18
CA ARG A 28 22.20 -47.74 8.47
C ARG A 28 20.94 -46.88 8.44
N LYS A 29 19.78 -47.50 8.22
CA LYS A 29 18.47 -46.85 8.39
C LYS A 29 18.29 -46.61 9.89
N HIS A 30 18.49 -45.37 10.34
CA HIS A 30 18.18 -44.94 11.70
C HIS A 30 16.65 -44.98 11.85
N ARG A 31 16.12 -46.11 12.31
CA ARG A 31 14.73 -46.21 12.74
C ARG A 31 14.62 -45.41 14.04
N PHE A 32 14.16 -44.17 13.94
CA PHE A 32 13.68 -43.44 15.11
C PHE A 32 12.50 -44.22 15.68
N HIS A 33 12.74 -45.00 16.73
CA HIS A 33 11.67 -45.52 17.57
C HIS A 33 11.11 -44.34 18.37
N LEU A 34 10.11 -43.66 17.79
CA LEU A 34 9.28 -42.70 18.52
C LEU A 34 8.58 -43.47 19.63
N GLY A 35 9.08 -43.35 20.86
CA GLY A 35 8.33 -43.78 22.05
C GLY A 35 7.04 -42.96 22.18
N ASN A 36 6.09 -43.47 22.96
CA ASN A 36 4.77 -42.84 23.18
C ASN A 36 4.87 -41.36 23.61
N GLY A 37 5.99 -40.91 24.18
CA GLY A 37 6.22 -39.51 24.55
C GLY A 37 6.50 -38.55 23.38
N ALA A 38 6.97 -39.03 22.23
CA ALA A 38 7.28 -38.16 21.10
C ALA A 38 6.01 -37.66 20.37
N ALA A 39 4.96 -38.48 20.32
CA ALA A 39 3.66 -38.05 19.82
C ALA A 39 3.08 -36.89 20.65
N LEU A 40 3.25 -36.94 21.98
CA LEU A 40 2.80 -35.87 22.88
C LEU A 40 3.55 -34.56 22.64
N ILE A 41 4.87 -34.63 22.42
CA ILE A 41 5.71 -33.45 22.13
C ILE A 41 5.27 -32.80 20.81
N LEU A 42 5.01 -33.59 19.76
CA LEU A 42 4.52 -33.07 18.48
C LEU A 42 3.18 -32.34 18.63
N VAL A 43 2.25 -32.93 19.38
CA VAL A 43 0.94 -32.31 19.65
C VAL A 43 1.09 -31.02 20.43
N ALA A 44 1.92 -30.99 21.48
CA ALA A 44 2.17 -29.78 22.26
C ALA A 44 2.78 -28.66 21.40
N LEU A 45 3.74 -28.97 20.53
CA LEU A 45 4.32 -28.00 19.60
C LEU A 45 3.28 -27.48 18.60
N MET A 46 2.40 -28.34 18.08
CA MET A 46 1.31 -27.91 17.20
C MET A 46 0.37 -26.94 17.92
N ILE A 47 -0.05 -27.25 19.14
CA ILE A 47 -0.96 -26.38 19.92
C ILE A 47 -0.30 -25.03 20.19
N ILE A 48 0.97 -25.01 20.60
CA ILE A 48 1.71 -23.76 20.82
C ILE A 48 1.85 -22.98 19.50
N SER A 49 2.16 -23.65 18.39
CA SER A 49 2.27 -22.99 17.08
C SER A 49 0.95 -22.37 16.62
N LEU A 50 -0.18 -23.04 16.86
CA LEU A 50 -1.52 -22.55 16.55
C LEU A 50 -1.87 -21.35 17.45
N LEU A 51 -1.49 -21.38 18.72
CA LEU A 51 -1.69 -20.28 19.65
C LEU A 51 -0.88 -19.04 19.24
N CYS A 52 0.40 -19.23 18.89
CA CYS A 52 1.26 -18.15 18.39
C CYS A 52 0.73 -17.57 17.07
N PHE A 53 0.33 -18.43 16.13
CA PHE A 53 -0.24 -18.00 14.85
C PHE A 53 -1.55 -17.24 15.05
N ALA A 54 -2.44 -17.71 15.92
CA ALA A 54 -3.68 -17.01 16.25
C ALA A 54 -3.42 -15.64 16.90
N ALA A 55 -2.46 -15.54 17.82
CA ALA A 55 -2.08 -14.28 18.44
C ALA A 55 -1.53 -13.29 17.40
N LEU A 56 -0.62 -13.73 16.51
CA LEU A 56 -0.12 -12.91 15.41
C LEU A 56 -1.23 -12.50 14.45
N SER A 57 -2.20 -13.37 14.15
CA SER A 57 -3.36 -13.05 13.31
C SER A 57 -4.24 -11.96 13.92
N ILE A 58 -4.47 -12.00 15.24
CA ILE A 58 -5.28 -10.98 15.94
C ILE A 58 -4.55 -9.64 15.97
N VAL A 59 -3.25 -9.65 16.30
CA VAL A 59 -2.44 -8.42 16.31
C VAL A 59 -2.36 -7.82 14.91
N SER A 60 -2.14 -8.64 13.90
CA SER A 60 -2.11 -8.21 12.50
C SER A 60 -3.47 -7.64 12.07
N ALA A 61 -4.59 -8.31 12.39
CA ALA A 61 -5.93 -7.80 12.08
C ALA A 61 -6.23 -6.47 12.78
N LYS A 62 -5.76 -6.26 14.02
CA LYS A 62 -5.90 -4.97 14.71
C LYS A 62 -5.07 -3.86 14.07
N ALA A 63 -3.84 -4.18 13.65
CA ALA A 63 -2.99 -3.25 12.94
C ALA A 63 -3.60 -2.87 11.58
N ASP A 64 -4.06 -3.88 10.84
CA ASP A 64 -4.69 -3.74 9.52
C ASP A 64 -6.02 -2.97 9.57
N SER A 65 -6.85 -3.23 10.59
CA SER A 65 -8.09 -2.47 10.85
C SER A 65 -7.80 -0.99 11.07
N ARG A 66 -6.82 -0.66 11.92
CA ARG A 66 -6.46 0.75 12.20
C ARG A 66 -5.94 1.46 10.95
N LEU A 67 -5.21 0.75 10.09
CA LEU A 67 -4.74 1.29 8.82
C LEU A 67 -5.90 1.52 7.85
N THR A 68 -6.82 0.55 7.76
CA THR A 68 -8.02 0.62 6.92
C THR A 68 -8.91 1.80 7.32
N ASP A 69 -9.13 2.01 8.62
CA ASP A 69 -9.94 3.14 9.12
C ASP A 69 -9.32 4.48 8.74
N ARG A 70 -8.00 4.63 8.90
CA ARG A 70 -7.27 5.84 8.49
C ARG A 70 -7.37 6.07 6.98
N TYR A 71 -7.22 5.01 6.20
CA TYR A 71 -7.32 5.08 4.74
C TYR A 71 -8.73 5.45 4.28
N ALA A 72 -9.76 4.86 4.89
CA ALA A 72 -11.15 5.18 4.61
C ALA A 72 -11.48 6.64 4.96
N ALA A 73 -11.01 7.14 6.11
CA ALA A 73 -11.14 8.53 6.49
C ALA A 73 -10.45 9.47 5.48
N GLN A 74 -9.26 9.11 5.01
CA GLN A 74 -8.52 9.89 4.01
C GLN A 74 -9.24 9.95 2.66
N ILE A 75 -9.74 8.81 2.17
CA ILE A 75 -10.54 8.75 0.93
C ILE A 75 -11.79 9.62 1.07
N THR A 76 -12.50 9.50 2.19
CA THR A 76 -13.71 10.28 2.45
C THR A 76 -13.39 11.77 2.46
N ALA A 77 -12.35 12.20 3.17
CA ALA A 77 -11.91 13.59 3.19
C ALA A 77 -11.53 14.10 1.79
N TYR A 78 -10.89 13.27 0.97
CA TYR A 78 -10.57 13.62 -0.41
C TYR A 78 -11.80 13.88 -1.27
N HIS A 79 -12.77 12.97 -1.23
CA HIS A 79 -14.00 13.14 -2.00
C HIS A 79 -14.84 14.32 -1.50
N THR A 80 -14.89 14.54 -0.18
CA THR A 80 -15.58 15.70 0.39
C THR A 80 -14.96 17.02 -0.10
N ALA A 81 -13.64 17.17 0.00
CA ALA A 81 -12.97 18.41 -0.45
C ALA A 81 -13.09 18.62 -1.97
N ARG A 82 -13.03 17.54 -2.74
CA ARG A 82 -13.25 17.61 -4.19
C ARG A 82 -14.69 18.04 -4.52
N ASN A 83 -15.67 17.48 -3.83
CA ASN A 83 -17.08 17.82 -4.04
C ASN A 83 -17.34 19.30 -3.71
N LEU A 84 -16.73 19.84 -2.65
CA LEU A 84 -16.78 21.27 -2.36
C LEU A 84 -16.19 22.11 -3.50
N GLY A 85 -15.11 21.65 -4.14
CA GLY A 85 -14.57 22.31 -5.33
C GLY A 85 -15.52 22.28 -6.54
N VAL A 86 -16.26 21.18 -6.72
CA VAL A 86 -17.29 21.08 -7.78
C VAL A 86 -18.49 21.98 -7.48
N GLU A 87 -18.91 22.06 -6.21
CA GLU A 87 -19.95 22.98 -5.77
C GLU A 87 -19.53 24.43 -5.98
N PHE A 88 -18.29 24.77 -5.64
CA PHE A 88 -17.69 26.08 -5.94
C PHE A 88 -17.69 26.39 -7.45
N LEU A 89 -17.37 25.42 -8.31
CA LEU A 89 -17.45 25.57 -9.77
C LEU A 89 -18.89 25.84 -10.25
N ALA A 90 -19.87 25.14 -9.69
CA ALA A 90 -21.28 25.33 -10.05
C ALA A 90 -21.79 26.71 -9.60
N GLU A 91 -21.42 27.14 -8.40
CA GLU A 91 -21.75 28.48 -7.90
C GLU A 91 -21.08 29.57 -8.74
N THR A 92 -19.79 29.39 -9.05
CA THR A 92 -19.02 30.28 -9.92
C THR A 92 -19.67 30.37 -11.30
N ASP A 93 -20.08 29.25 -11.91
CA ASP A 93 -20.74 29.27 -13.21
C ASP A 93 -22.06 30.07 -13.19
N ALA A 94 -22.86 29.92 -12.13
CA ALA A 94 -24.10 30.66 -11.95
C ALA A 94 -23.83 32.17 -11.78
N GLN A 95 -22.82 32.54 -10.98
CA GLN A 95 -22.42 33.94 -10.80
C GLN A 95 -21.88 34.56 -12.10
N LEU A 96 -21.02 33.84 -12.83
CA LEU A 96 -20.50 34.28 -14.12
C LEU A 96 -21.63 34.48 -15.14
N LYS A 97 -22.62 33.58 -15.17
CA LYS A 97 -23.81 33.75 -16.01
C LYS A 97 -24.56 35.03 -15.65
N GLN A 98 -24.80 35.26 -14.37
CA GLN A 98 -25.48 36.47 -13.90
C GLN A 98 -24.68 37.74 -14.23
N TYR A 99 -23.35 37.71 -14.13
CA TYR A 99 -22.52 38.86 -14.50
C TYR A 99 -22.53 39.12 -16.00
N LEU A 100 -22.54 38.08 -16.83
CA LEU A 100 -22.68 38.22 -18.27
C LEU A 100 -24.02 38.87 -18.65
N GLU A 101 -25.13 38.47 -18.01
CA GLU A 101 -26.45 39.08 -18.24
C GLU A 101 -26.54 40.53 -17.76
N ASN A 102 -25.78 40.89 -16.72
CA ASN A 102 -25.79 42.22 -16.10
C ASN A 102 -24.66 43.15 -16.57
N SER A 103 -23.85 42.74 -17.54
CA SER A 103 -22.71 43.52 -18.04
C SER A 103 -22.84 43.76 -19.54
N ALA A 104 -22.69 45.01 -19.96
CA ALA A 104 -22.78 45.39 -21.37
C ALA A 104 -21.51 45.05 -22.16
N ASP A 105 -20.35 45.06 -21.50
CA ASP A 105 -19.03 44.93 -22.12
C ASP A 105 -18.13 43.92 -21.39
N ARG A 106 -17.13 43.39 -22.12
CA ARG A 106 -16.11 42.47 -21.59
C ARG A 106 -15.44 43.02 -20.33
N GLU A 107 -15.04 44.30 -20.34
CA GLU A 107 -14.30 44.88 -19.20
C GLU A 107 -15.19 45.00 -17.94
N ALA A 108 -16.47 45.34 -18.11
CA ALA A 108 -17.42 45.42 -17.00
C ALA A 108 -17.73 44.04 -16.38
N TYR A 109 -17.66 42.98 -17.18
CA TYR A 109 -17.75 41.60 -16.71
C TYR A 109 -16.49 41.21 -15.92
N LEU A 110 -15.30 41.47 -16.47
CA LEU A 110 -14.03 41.10 -15.82
C LEU A 110 -13.82 41.87 -14.50
N GLU A 111 -14.19 43.14 -14.43
CA GLU A 111 -14.14 43.92 -13.19
C GLU A 111 -14.99 43.32 -12.06
N LYS A 112 -16.20 42.86 -12.36
CA LYS A 112 -17.05 42.16 -11.36
C LYS A 112 -16.39 40.88 -10.88
N VAL A 113 -15.75 40.13 -11.78
CA VAL A 113 -15.03 38.91 -11.41
C VAL A 113 -13.77 39.21 -10.58
N ARG A 114 -13.03 40.28 -10.90
CA ARG A 114 -11.88 40.76 -10.11
C ARG A 114 -12.28 41.18 -8.68
N SER A 115 -13.53 41.60 -8.49
CA SER A 115 -14.05 41.95 -7.16
C SER A 115 -14.37 40.74 -6.27
N LEU A 116 -14.33 39.51 -6.80
CA LEU A 116 -14.51 38.32 -5.97
C LEU A 116 -13.33 38.10 -5.04
N PRO A 117 -13.57 37.71 -3.77
CA PRO A 117 -12.51 37.41 -2.81
C PRO A 117 -11.68 36.18 -3.21
N SER A 118 -12.19 35.33 -4.10
CA SER A 118 -11.47 34.17 -4.63
C SER A 118 -10.53 34.50 -5.80
N CYS A 119 -10.54 35.73 -6.30
CA CYS A 119 -9.65 36.17 -7.37
C CYS A 119 -8.25 36.43 -6.81
N MET A 120 -7.25 35.70 -7.32
CA MET A 120 -5.87 35.86 -6.85
C MET A 120 -5.05 36.78 -7.77
N ASP A 121 -5.33 36.75 -9.08
CA ASP A 121 -4.61 37.54 -10.09
C ASP A 121 -5.57 38.49 -10.82
N SER A 122 -5.76 39.67 -10.25
CA SER A 122 -6.63 40.72 -10.83
C SER A 122 -5.95 41.53 -11.94
N SER A 123 -4.63 41.36 -12.14
CA SER A 123 -3.83 42.15 -13.10
C SER A 123 -3.64 41.47 -14.47
N GLU A 124 -4.03 40.21 -14.62
CA GLU A 124 -3.97 39.47 -15.88
C GLU A 124 -5.14 39.84 -16.81
N GLU A 125 -4.99 39.56 -18.11
CA GLU A 125 -6.05 39.78 -19.12
C GLU A 125 -7.35 39.02 -18.76
N ASN A 126 -7.21 37.87 -18.08
CA ASN A 126 -8.31 37.04 -17.60
C ASN A 126 -8.10 36.70 -16.12
N PRO A 127 -9.06 37.01 -15.23
CA PRO A 127 -8.90 36.79 -13.80
C PRO A 127 -8.89 35.29 -13.46
N VAL A 128 -8.05 34.94 -12.47
CA VAL A 128 -7.87 33.58 -11.98
C VAL A 128 -8.48 33.44 -10.59
N LEU A 129 -9.43 32.50 -10.47
CA LEU A 129 -10.10 32.14 -9.24
C LEU A 129 -9.39 30.93 -8.61
N VAL A 130 -9.12 31.02 -7.31
CA VAL A 130 -8.49 29.95 -6.54
C VAL A 130 -9.42 29.52 -5.41
N PHE A 131 -9.66 28.22 -5.32
CA PHE A 131 -10.38 27.59 -4.23
C PHE A 131 -9.45 26.62 -3.49
N SER A 132 -9.49 26.67 -2.17
CA SER A 132 -8.75 25.76 -1.31
C SER A 132 -9.62 25.23 -0.18
N ALA A 133 -9.62 23.91 0.01
CA ALA A 133 -10.31 23.25 1.12
C ALA A 133 -9.36 22.32 1.88
N PRO A 134 -9.26 22.42 3.22
CA PRO A 134 -8.47 21.49 4.01
C PRO A 134 -9.13 20.10 3.97
N MET A 135 -8.31 19.06 3.76
CA MET A 135 -8.74 17.65 3.76
C MET A 135 -8.30 16.94 5.04
N THR A 136 -7.03 17.15 5.41
CA THR A 136 -6.41 16.63 6.63
C THR A 136 -5.48 17.69 7.21
N GLU A 137 -4.83 17.41 8.33
CA GLU A 137 -3.87 18.32 8.97
C GLU A 137 -2.73 18.75 8.03
N HIS A 138 -2.33 17.88 7.11
CA HIS A 138 -1.23 18.16 6.18
C HIS A 138 -1.65 18.23 4.72
N GLN A 139 -2.93 18.01 4.38
CA GLN A 139 -3.36 17.98 2.98
C GLN A 139 -4.47 19.00 2.72
N THR A 140 -4.27 19.76 1.64
CA THR A 140 -5.23 20.76 1.15
C THR A 140 -5.53 20.48 -0.31
N TYR A 141 -6.81 20.46 -0.65
CA TYR A 141 -7.26 20.42 -2.05
C TYR A 141 -7.22 21.83 -2.61
N CYS A 142 -6.57 22.02 -3.75
CA CYS A 142 -6.49 23.29 -4.46
C CYS A 142 -7.06 23.15 -5.87
N LEU A 143 -7.95 24.07 -6.22
CA LEU A 143 -8.58 24.19 -7.53
C LEU A 143 -8.31 25.59 -8.07
N VAL A 144 -7.79 25.66 -9.29
CA VAL A 144 -7.45 26.91 -9.98
C VAL A 144 -8.22 26.97 -11.28
N VAL A 145 -8.98 28.06 -11.47
CA VAL A 145 -9.89 28.26 -12.59
C VAL A 145 -9.63 29.62 -13.21
N ARG A 146 -9.48 29.67 -14.54
CA ARG A 146 -9.38 30.92 -15.29
C ARG A 146 -10.74 31.29 -15.86
N VAL A 147 -11.18 32.51 -15.65
CA VAL A 147 -12.43 33.01 -16.22
C VAL A 147 -12.21 33.44 -17.65
N LEU A 148 -13.15 33.07 -18.53
CA LEU A 148 -13.15 33.44 -19.95
C LEU A 148 -14.36 34.34 -20.24
N PHE A 149 -14.20 35.22 -21.22
CA PHE A 149 -15.33 35.95 -21.79
C PHE A 149 -15.91 35.13 -22.95
N PRO A 150 -17.13 34.58 -22.83
CA PRO A 150 -17.68 33.69 -23.86
C PRO A 150 -17.97 34.49 -25.14
N SER A 151 -17.38 34.06 -26.26
CA SER A 151 -17.64 34.69 -27.58
C SER A 151 -19.00 34.29 -28.18
N SER A 152 -19.66 33.27 -27.63
CA SER A 152 -21.00 32.82 -28.02
C SER A 152 -21.73 32.20 -26.82
N ALA A 153 -23.06 32.08 -26.88
CA ALA A 153 -23.88 31.56 -25.78
C ALA A 153 -23.52 30.13 -25.34
N ASP A 154 -22.90 29.35 -26.22
CA ASP A 154 -22.48 27.96 -25.98
C ASP A 154 -20.97 27.82 -25.69
N ALA A 155 -20.24 28.94 -25.64
CA ALA A 155 -18.81 28.93 -25.33
C ALA A 155 -18.56 28.73 -23.83
N PRO A 156 -17.47 28.05 -23.45
CA PRO A 156 -17.09 27.88 -22.06
C PRO A 156 -16.78 29.24 -21.41
N ARG A 157 -17.35 29.48 -20.22
CA ARG A 157 -17.16 30.72 -19.45
C ARG A 157 -15.94 30.67 -18.53
N TYR A 158 -15.36 29.48 -18.37
CA TYR A 158 -14.18 29.27 -17.56
C TYR A 158 -13.41 28.04 -18.04
N GLU A 159 -12.15 27.95 -17.65
CA GLU A 159 -11.27 26.83 -17.91
C GLU A 159 -10.60 26.41 -16.60
N VAL A 160 -10.65 25.12 -16.29
CA VAL A 160 -9.97 24.56 -15.13
C VAL A 160 -8.50 24.38 -15.47
N LEU A 161 -7.62 25.15 -14.83
CA LEU A 161 -6.17 25.07 -15.06
C LEU A 161 -5.52 23.93 -14.29
N SER A 162 -5.95 23.73 -13.03
CA SER A 162 -5.35 22.74 -12.15
C SER A 162 -6.31 22.33 -11.06
N SER A 163 -6.32 21.03 -10.79
CA SER A 163 -6.95 20.41 -9.62
C SER A 163 -5.92 19.48 -9.01
N ARG A 164 -5.43 19.81 -7.81
CA ARG A 164 -4.40 19.01 -7.14
C ARG A 164 -4.56 19.02 -5.63
N THR A 165 -4.14 17.94 -5.00
CA THR A 165 -3.93 17.89 -3.56
C THR A 165 -2.49 18.30 -3.24
N VAL A 166 -2.32 19.31 -2.42
CA VAL A 166 -1.02 19.77 -1.92
C VAL A 166 -0.84 19.21 -0.52
N THR A 167 0.29 18.54 -0.28
CA THR A 167 0.69 18.13 1.08
C THR A 167 1.66 19.16 1.62
N SER A 168 1.32 19.80 2.74
CA SER A 168 2.22 20.69 3.47
C SER A 168 3.35 19.86 4.07
N THR A 169 4.59 20.10 3.61
CA THR A 169 5.79 19.39 4.06
C THR A 169 6.35 19.92 5.38
N ASP A 170 5.51 20.47 6.26
CA ASP A 170 5.91 20.74 7.64
C ASP A 170 5.85 19.42 8.42
N VAL A 171 6.87 18.58 8.17
CA VAL A 171 7.03 17.29 8.83
C VAL A 171 7.64 17.58 10.19
N THR A 172 6.79 17.80 11.20
CA THR A 172 7.22 17.71 12.60
C THR A 172 7.53 16.23 12.87
N TYR A 173 8.82 15.87 12.75
CA TYR A 173 9.28 14.54 13.12
C TYR A 173 9.01 14.34 14.61
N ASP A 174 8.17 13.36 14.92
CA ASP A 174 7.89 12.93 16.29
C ASP A 174 9.15 12.25 16.86
N THR A 175 9.97 13.03 17.57
CA THR A 175 11.15 12.56 18.30
C THR A 175 10.80 11.99 19.68
N SER A 176 9.57 11.52 19.91
CA SER A 176 9.19 10.88 21.18
C SER A 176 9.72 9.45 21.38
N LEU A 177 10.38 8.87 20.37
CA LEU A 177 11.15 7.64 20.54
C LEU A 177 12.55 7.97 21.10
N ASP A 178 12.72 7.75 22.39
CA ASP A 178 14.01 7.72 23.06
C ASP A 178 14.83 6.54 22.49
N VAL A 179 15.88 6.87 21.75
CA VAL A 179 16.77 5.87 21.17
C VAL A 179 17.70 5.39 22.28
N LEU A 180 17.32 4.31 22.97
CA LEU A 180 18.22 3.61 23.89
C LEU A 180 19.39 3.03 23.11
N GLY A 181 20.49 3.78 23.04
CA GLY A 181 21.76 3.32 22.49
C GLY A 181 22.68 4.45 22.08
N HIS A 182 23.40 5.01 23.05
CA HIS A 182 24.77 5.43 22.81
C HIS A 182 25.60 5.16 24.08
N ASP A 183 26.35 4.05 23.99
CA ASP A 183 27.64 3.67 24.59
C ASP A 183 28.04 4.20 25.97
#